data_AF-A0A354B0Q8-F1
#
_entry.id   AF-A0A354B0Q8-F1
#
_cell.length_a   1.000
_cell.length_b   1.000
_cell.length_c   1.000
_cell.angle_alpha   90.00
_cell.angle_beta   90.00
_cell.angle_gamma   90.00
#
_symmetry.space_group_name_H-M   'P 1'
#
loop_
_entity.id
_entity.type
_entity.pdbx_description
1 polymer ?
#
loop_
_entity_poly.entity_id
_entity_poly.type
_entity_poly.pdbx_seq_one_letter_code
_entity_poly.pdbx_strand_id
1 'polypeptide(L)' 'MALQAPPVVQRAQTLPIFRKPRRLSITIPDHVYCYLLERADQEGRSLSSLASFLLEKSLHEGKH' A
#
# COMPACT_ATOMS: atom_id res chain seq x y z
N MET A 1 -0.95 56.37 1.87
CA MET A 1 -0.19 55.27 2.52
C MET A 1 -1.08 54.02 2.46
N ALA A 2 -0.79 53.09 1.56
CA ALA A 2 -1.55 51.84 1.42
C ALA A 2 -0.75 50.70 2.07
N LEU A 3 -1.34 50.07 3.07
CA LEU A 3 -0.77 48.90 3.76
C LEU A 3 -0.93 47.67 2.85
N GLN A 4 0.17 47.19 2.28
CA GLN A 4 0.20 45.98 1.47
C GLN A 4 0.23 44.75 2.39
N ALA A 5 -0.78 43.89 2.29
CA ALA A 5 -0.83 42.62 3.01
C ALA A 5 0.28 41.67 2.55
N PRO A 6 0.83 40.81 3.42
CA PRO A 6 1.89 39.89 3.04
C PRO A 6 1.38 38.84 2.04
N PRO A 7 2.24 38.36 1.11
CA PRO A 7 1.86 37.29 0.21
C PRO A 7 1.62 36.02 1.04
N VAL A 8 0.40 35.48 0.94
CA VAL A 8 0.09 34.16 1.48
C VAL A 8 0.97 33.16 0.75
N VAL A 9 2.03 32.70 1.41
CA VAL A 9 2.88 31.61 0.91
C VAL A 9 2.00 30.37 0.91
N GLN A 10 1.35 30.12 -0.23
CA GLN A 10 0.67 28.87 -0.51
C GLN A 10 1.76 27.80 -0.53
N ARG A 11 1.98 27.19 0.64
CA ARG A 11 2.67 25.91 0.74
C ARG A 11 1.92 24.99 -0.20
N ALA A 12 2.50 24.72 -1.37
CA ALA A 12 2.08 23.65 -2.23
C ALA A 12 2.09 22.41 -1.35
N GLN A 13 0.91 21.99 -0.90
CA GLN A 13 0.74 20.74 -0.20
C GLN A 13 1.07 19.71 -1.28
N THR A 14 2.30 19.20 -1.29
CA THR A 14 2.63 17.99 -2.04
C THR A 14 1.80 16.90 -1.39
N LEU A 15 0.54 16.78 -1.83
CA LEU A 15 -0.31 15.67 -1.48
C LEU A 15 0.52 14.44 -1.80
N PRO A 16 0.80 13.58 -0.80
CA PRO A 16 1.48 12.33 -1.07
C PRO A 16 0.73 11.69 -2.23
N ILE A 17 1.48 11.25 -3.25
CA ILE A 17 0.94 10.50 -4.37
C ILE A 17 0.44 9.18 -3.76
N PHE A 18 -0.73 9.23 -3.14
CA PHE A 18 -1.52 8.06 -2.75
C PHE A 18 -1.91 7.45 -4.08
N ARG A 19 -1.03 6.58 -4.59
CA ARG A 19 -1.33 5.75 -5.75
C ARG A 19 -2.62 5.03 -5.40
N LYS A 20 -3.69 5.35 -6.14
CA LYS A 20 -5.02 4.80 -5.89
C LYS A 20 -4.92 3.28 -5.76
N PRO A 21 -5.52 2.66 -4.73
CA PRO A 21 -5.49 1.22 -4.57
C PRO A 21 -6.05 0.55 -5.83
N ARG A 22 -5.37 -0.50 -6.30
CA ARG A 22 -5.82 -1.31 -7.44
C ARG A 22 -6.25 -2.67 -6.92
N ARG A 23 -7.46 -3.12 -7.29
CA ARG A 23 -7.96 -4.45 -6.93
C ARG A 23 -7.42 -5.47 -7.91
N LEU A 24 -6.73 -6.46 -7.38
CA LEU A 24 -6.26 -7.64 -8.11
C LEU A 24 -7.09 -8.85 -7.65
N SER A 25 -7.55 -9.67 -8.59
CA SER A 25 -8.15 -10.97 -8.32
C SER A 25 -7.32 -12.03 -9.01
N ILE A 26 -6.93 -13.07 -8.29
CA ILE A 26 -6.11 -14.17 -8.81
C ILE A 26 -6.76 -15.50 -8.43
N THR A 27 -6.53 -16.51 -9.25
CA THR A 27 -6.86 -17.90 -8.93
C THR A 27 -5.57 -18.60 -8.51
N ILE A 28 -5.59 -19.27 -7.37
CA ILE A 28 -4.45 -20.01 -6.81
C ILE A 28 -4.90 -21.43 -6.42
N PRO A 29 -3.96 -22.39 -6.29
CA PRO A 29 -4.30 -23.71 -5.77
C PRO A 29 -4.86 -23.64 -4.34
N ASP A 30 -5.80 -24.54 -4.02
CA ASP A 30 -6.47 -24.59 -2.72
C ASP A 30 -5.50 -24.70 -1.53
N HIS A 31 -4.49 -25.56 -1.63
CA HIS A 31 -3.48 -25.72 -0.58
C HIS A 31 -2.70 -24.43 -0.30
N VAL A 32 -2.47 -23.60 -1.32
CA VAL A 32 -1.82 -22.28 -1.15
C VAL A 32 -2.75 -21.33 -0.43
N TYR A 33 -4.04 -21.32 -0.79
CA TYR A 33 -5.04 -20.52 -0.09
C TYR A 33 -5.14 -20.89 1.39
N CYS A 34 -5.23 -22.18 1.70
CA CYS A 34 -5.27 -22.70 3.07
C CYS A 34 -4.05 -22.28 3.89
N TYR A 35 -2.85 -22.44 3.32
CA TYR A 35 -1.60 -22.00 3.97
C TYR A 35 -1.58 -20.48 4.24
N LEU A 36 -2.00 -19.68 3.27
CA LEU A 36 -2.06 -18.22 3.45
C LEU A 36 -3.10 -17.82 4.51
N LEU A 37 -4.22 -18.52 4.58
CA LEU A 37 -5.27 -18.27 5.56
C LEU A 37 -4.78 -18.56 6.99
N GLU A 38 -4.17 -19.73 7.21
CA GLU A 38 -3.61 -20.10 8.50
C GLU A 38 -2.52 -19.12 8.95
N ARG A 39 -1.62 -18.76 8.04
CA ARG A 39 -0.56 -17.78 8.33
C ARG A 39 -1.12 -16.39 8.64
N ALA A 40 -2.16 -15.95 7.94
CA ALA A 40 -2.79 -14.66 8.19
C ALA A 40 -3.40 -14.60 9.59
N ASP A 41 -4.05 -15.70 10.01
CA ASP A 41 -4.62 -15.85 11.36
C ASP A 41 -3.54 -15.85 12.44
N GLN A 42 -2.48 -16.65 12.27
CA GLN A 42 -1.32 -16.70 13.18
C GLN A 42 -0.65 -15.33 13.36
N GLU A 43 -0.61 -14.52 12.29
CA GLU A 43 -0.01 -13.18 12.32
C GLU A 43 -1.01 -12.08 12.73
N GLY A 44 -2.29 -12.41 12.98
CA GLY A 44 -3.32 -11.45 13.36
C GLY A 44 -3.61 -10.38 12.30
N ARG A 45 -3.43 -10.72 11.01
CA ARG A 45 -3.64 -9.78 9.89
C ARG A 45 -4.61 -10.34 8.87
N SER A 46 -5.23 -9.46 8.08
CA SER A 46 -6.10 -9.92 7.00
C SER A 46 -5.31 -10.60 5.88
N LEU A 47 -5.97 -11.53 5.17
CA LEU A 47 -5.39 -12.24 4.03
C LEU A 47 -4.87 -11.26 2.95
N SER A 48 -5.60 -10.18 2.68
CA SER A 48 -5.18 -9.15 1.71
C SER A 48 -3.93 -8.40 2.16
N SER A 49 -3.78 -8.16 3.48
CA SER A 49 -2.60 -7.52 4.05
C SER A 49 -1.37 -8.42 3.93
N LEU A 50 -1.52 -9.71 4.28
CA LEU A 50 -0.48 -10.73 4.06
C LEU A 50 -0.09 -10.82 2.58
N ALA A 51 -1.08 -10.86 1.68
CA ALA A 51 -0.83 -10.93 0.24
C ALA A 51 -0.05 -9.71 -0.27
N SER A 52 -0.40 -8.49 0.14
CA SER A 52 0.34 -7.27 -0.23
C SER A 52 1.79 -7.35 0.23
N PHE A 53 2.00 -7.73 1.50
CA PHE A 53 3.35 -7.89 2.06
C PHE A 53 4.19 -8.90 1.29
N LEU A 54 3.63 -10.07 0.97
CA LEU A 54 4.35 -11.11 0.22
C LEU A 54 4.68 -10.67 -1.21
N LEU A 55 3.76 -9.96 -1.87
CA LEU A 55 3.99 -9.40 -3.21
C LEU A 55 5.10 -8.33 -3.17
N GLU A 56 5.02 -7.40 -2.23
CA GLU A 56 6.03 -6.35 -2.05
C GLU A 56 7.41 -6.93 -1.73
N LYS A 57 7.48 -7.92 -0.83
CA LYS A 57 8.73 -8.60 -0.48
C LYS A 57 9.34 -9.30 -1.70
N SER A 58 8.56 -10.10 -2.42
CA SER A 58 9.02 -10.83 -3.61
C SER A 58 9.55 -9.87 -4.70
N LEU A 59 8.89 -8.72 -4.89
CA LEU A 59 9.31 -7.70 -5.85
C LEU A 59 10.56 -6.93 -5.40
N HIS A 60 10.85 -6.86 -4.10
CA HIS A 60 12.06 -6.23 -3.58
C HIS A 60 13.27 -7.15 -3.70
N GLU A 61 13.09 -8.45 -3.46
CA GLU A 61 14.14 -9.48 -3.59
C GLU A 61 14.54 -9.72 -5.05
N GLY A 62 13.64 -9.49 -6.01
CA GLY A 62 13.91 -9.64 -7.45
C GLY A 62 14.65 -8.49 -8.14
N LYS A 63 15.06 -7.43 -7.40
CA LYS A 63 15.80 -6.27 -7.96
C LYS A 63 17.32 -6.45 -7.92
N HIS A 64 17.81 -7.62 -8.32
CA HIS A 64 19.24 -7.85 -8.55
C HIS A 64 19.61 -7.59 -10.01
#